data_AF-A0A7R9M1J2-F1
#
_entry.id   AF-A0A7R9M1J2-F1
#
_cell.length_a   1.000
_cell.length_b   1.000
_cell.length_c   1.000
_cell.angle_alpha   90.00
_cell.angle_beta   90.00
_cell.angle_gamma   90.00
#
_symmetry.space_group_name_H-M   'P 1'
#
loop_
_entity.id
_entity.type
_entity.pdbx_description
1 polymer ?
#
loop_
_entity_poly.entity_id
_entity_poly.type
_entity_poly.pdbx_seq_one_letter_code
_entity_poly.pdbx_strand_id
1 'polypeptide(L)'
;MVRSTTWFAICMIASKRLHNTIFIRLLRAPMAVFDNNPIGRILNRFTKDLGIIDEMLPSTSFDLNLTVSQAIGILVVVTIINPYLIIPGVILFALTIVIRWAYIKTARDIKRMEGLTRSPVYSHVSTTLNGLASI
;
A
#
# COMPACT_ATOMS: atom_id res chain seq x y z
N MET A 1 7.45 24.49 1.71
CA MET A 1 8.59 23.55 1.53
C MET A 1 8.92 22.76 2.79
N VAL A 2 9.11 23.39 3.95
CA VAL A 2 9.46 22.72 5.23
C VAL A 2 8.50 21.57 5.62
N ARG A 3 7.18 21.71 5.40
CA ARG A 3 6.20 20.66 5.71
C ARG A 3 6.34 19.40 4.85
N SER A 4 6.74 19.57 3.58
CA SER A 4 6.94 18.43 2.67
C SER A 4 8.28 17.74 2.98
N THR A 5 9.35 18.51 3.17
CA THR A 5 10.68 17.93 3.47
C THR A 5 10.72 17.19 4.80
N THR A 6 10.01 17.67 5.82
CA THR A 6 9.87 16.96 7.11
C THR A 6 9.10 15.65 6.97
N TRP A 7 8.03 15.62 6.18
CA TRP A 7 7.28 14.39 5.92
C TRP A 7 8.11 13.34 5.18
N PHE A 8 8.85 13.76 4.16
CA PHE A 8 9.80 12.90 3.45
C PHE A 8 10.91 12.38 4.38
N ALA A 9 11.43 13.20 5.28
CA ALA A 9 12.43 12.77 6.26
C ALA A 9 11.87 11.69 7.21
N ILE A 10 10.64 11.86 7.70
CA ILE A 10 9.97 10.86 8.55
C ILE A 10 9.77 9.55 7.78
N CYS A 11 9.31 9.61 6.52
CA CYS A 11 9.15 8.43 5.68
C CYS A 11 10.48 7.69 5.45
N MET A 12 11.58 8.42 5.20
CA MET A 12 12.90 7.81 5.07
C MET A 12 13.37 7.12 6.36
N ILE A 13 13.11 7.72 7.53
CA ILE A 13 13.45 7.09 8.81
C ILE A 13 12.62 5.82 9.02
N ALA A 14 11.34 5.84 8.67
CA ALA A 14 10.45 4.68 8.77
C ALA A 14 10.90 3.55 7.84
N SER A 15 11.24 3.86 6.58
CA SER A 15 11.80 2.92 5.61
C SER A 15 13.08 2.25 6.14
N LYS A 16 14.04 3.03 6.64
CA LYS A 16 15.28 2.49 7.23
C LYS A 16 15.01 1.55 8.41
N ARG A 17 14.05 1.89 9.28
CA ARG A 17 13.65 1.03 10.40
C ARG A 17 12.99 -0.26 9.93
N LEU A 18 12.14 -0.20 8.91
CA LEU A 18 11.50 -1.38 8.32
C LEU A 18 12.55 -2.32 7.70
N HIS A 19 13.45 -1.78 6.89
CA HIS A 19 14.57 -2.52 6.30
C HIS A 19 15.39 -3.21 7.39
N ASN A 20 15.82 -2.48 8.43
CA ASN A 20 16.63 -3.06 9.51
C ASN A 20 15.87 -4.14 10.30
N THR A 21 14.56 -3.94 10.54
CA THR A 21 13.73 -4.91 11.23
C THR A 21 13.64 -6.22 10.43
N ILE A 22 13.35 -6.14 9.13
CA ILE A 22 13.26 -7.32 8.27
C ILE A 22 14.62 -8.01 8.17
N PHE A 23 15.71 -7.25 8.05
CA PHE A 23 17.06 -7.78 7.99
C PHE A 23 17.43 -8.57 9.26
N ILE A 24 17.17 -8.01 10.45
CA ILE A 24 17.41 -8.69 11.73
C ILE A 24 16.55 -9.94 11.86
N ARG A 25 15.29 -9.90 11.39
CA ARG A 25 14.39 -11.06 11.40
C ARG A 25 14.89 -12.17 10.48
N LEU A 26 15.47 -11.79 9.33
CA LEU A 26 16.07 -12.73 8.39
C LEU A 26 17.28 -13.42 9.02
N LEU A 27 18.18 -12.67 9.66
CA LEU A 27 19.36 -13.22 10.34
C LEU A 27 19.02 -14.18 11.48
N ARG A 28 17.85 -14.02 12.10
CA ARG A 28 17.36 -14.89 13.19
C ARG A 28 16.46 -16.04 12.69
N ALA A 29 16.22 -16.14 11.39
CA ALA A 29 15.38 -17.20 10.83
C ALA A 29 16.12 -18.55 10.88
N PRO A 30 15.40 -19.67 11.12
CA PRO A 30 16.02 -21.00 11.15
C PRO A 30 16.57 -21.38 9.77
N MET A 31 17.67 -22.15 9.76
CA MET A 31 18.37 -22.59 8.54
C MET A 31 17.43 -23.27 7.53
N ALA A 32 16.44 -24.03 8.04
CA ALA A 32 15.41 -24.69 7.23
C ALA A 32 14.64 -23.74 6.30
N VAL A 33 14.52 -22.44 6.62
CA VAL A 33 13.88 -21.46 5.73
C VAL A 33 14.76 -21.15 4.52
N PHE A 34 16.07 -21.09 4.71
CA PHE A 34 17.07 -20.82 3.68
C PHE A 34 17.36 -22.05 2.82
N ASP A 35 17.24 -23.26 3.38
CA ASP A 35 17.38 -24.51 2.63
C ASP A 35 16.21 -24.69 1.65
N ASN A 36 14.99 -24.31 2.06
CA ASN A 36 13.79 -24.39 1.22
C ASN A 36 13.63 -23.19 0.27
N ASN A 37 14.31 -22.06 0.52
CA ASN A 37 14.19 -20.85 -0.29
C ASN A 37 15.58 -20.29 -0.63
N PRO A 38 16.00 -20.31 -1.91
CA PRO A 38 17.32 -19.80 -2.28
C PRO A 38 17.44 -18.32 -1.91
N ILE A 39 18.58 -17.95 -1.33
CA ILE A 39 18.87 -16.62 -0.78
C ILE A 39 18.61 -15.51 -1.82
N GLY A 40 18.93 -15.76 -3.09
CA GLY A 40 18.66 -14.83 -4.18
C GLY A 40 17.17 -14.51 -4.39
N ARG A 41 16.26 -15.47 -4.16
CA ARG A 41 14.80 -15.24 -4.26
C ARG A 41 14.30 -14.39 -3.09
N ILE A 42 14.81 -14.64 -1.89
CA ILE A 42 14.49 -13.86 -0.69
C ILE A 42 14.95 -12.41 -0.87
N LEU A 43 16.20 -12.21 -1.32
CA LEU A 43 16.77 -10.89 -1.56
C LEU A 43 16.02 -10.14 -2.67
N ASN A 44 15.72 -10.80 -3.79
CA ASN A 44 14.98 -10.18 -4.89
C ASN A 44 13.57 -9.74 -4.45
N ARG A 45 12.88 -10.57 -3.66
CA ARG A 45 11.57 -10.23 -3.11
C ARG A 45 11.67 -9.08 -2.11
N PHE A 46 12.65 -9.12 -1.22
CA PHE A 46 12.91 -8.05 -0.25
C PHE A 46 13.17 -6.70 -0.93
N THR A 47 14.09 -6.64 -1.88
CA THR A 47 14.44 -5.41 -2.61
C THR A 47 13.26 -4.89 -3.42
N LYS A 48 12.52 -5.77 -4.09
CA LYS A 48 11.34 -5.39 -4.88
C LYS A 48 10.21 -4.86 -4.00
N ASP A 49 9.86 -5.57 -2.93
CA ASP A 49 8.76 -5.19 -2.05
C ASP A 49 9.10 -3.90 -1.29
N LEU A 50 10.34 -3.75 -0.80
CA LEU A 50 10.80 -2.49 -0.19
C LEU A 50 10.83 -1.33 -1.16
N GLY A 51 11.30 -1.53 -2.40
CA GLY A 51 11.33 -0.47 -3.41
C GLY A 51 9.93 0.07 -3.71
N ILE A 52 8.95 -0.81 -3.86
CA ILE A 52 7.54 -0.41 -4.08
C ILE A 52 7.00 0.35 -2.87
N ILE A 53 7.27 -0.13 -1.65
CA ILE A 53 6.84 0.54 -0.43
C ILE A 53 7.48 1.92 -0.33
N ASP A 54 8.78 2.04 -0.56
CA ASP A 54 9.51 3.31 -0.42
C ASP A 54 9.09 4.35 -1.46
N GLU A 55 8.67 3.93 -2.66
CA GLU A 55 8.19 4.84 -3.70
C GLU A 55 6.72 5.26 -3.47
N MET A 56 5.84 4.32 -3.12
CA MET A 56 4.41 4.59 -3.01
C MET A 56 3.98 5.13 -1.64
N LEU A 57 4.71 4.80 -0.57
CA LEU A 57 4.33 5.15 0.80
C LEU A 57 4.42 6.66 1.08
N PRO A 58 5.47 7.40 0.65
CA PRO A 58 5.56 8.83 0.93
C PRO A 58 4.44 9.65 0.28
N SER A 59 4.15 9.40 -1.00
CA SER A 59 3.11 10.10 -1.75
C SER A 59 1.72 9.81 -1.19
N THR A 60 1.36 8.53 -1.09
CA THR A 60 0.05 8.10 -0.58
C THR A 60 -0.17 8.56 0.86
N SER A 61 0.85 8.46 1.72
CA SER A 61 0.73 8.88 3.13
C SER A 61 0.60 10.39 3.27
N PHE A 62 1.26 11.17 2.42
CA PHE A 62 1.13 12.61 2.41
C PHE A 62 -0.29 13.04 2.02
N ASP A 63 -0.84 12.44 0.95
CA ASP A 63 -2.20 12.73 0.48
C ASP A 63 -3.26 12.35 1.51
N LEU A 64 -3.07 11.20 2.19
CA LEU A 64 -3.92 10.80 3.30
C LEU A 64 -3.86 11.79 4.47
N ASN A 65 -2.67 12.25 4.86
CA ASN A 65 -2.51 13.24 5.92
C ASN A 65 -3.20 14.56 5.58
N LEU A 66 -3.03 15.04 4.34
CA LEU A 66 -3.67 16.25 3.84
C LEU A 66 -5.19 16.13 3.88
N THR A 67 -5.72 15.03 3.35
CA THR A 67 -7.17 14.79 3.26
C THR A 67 -7.80 14.69 4.65
N VAL A 68 -7.16 14.00 5.59
CA VAL A 68 -7.63 13.91 6.98
C VAL A 68 -7.60 15.27 7.66
N SER A 69 -6.50 16.02 7.52
CA SER A 69 -6.39 17.36 8.09
C SER A 69 -7.45 18.32 7.52
N GLN A 70 -7.75 18.23 6.22
CA GLN A 70 -8.78 19.03 5.57
C GLN A 70 -10.17 18.65 6.06
N ALA A 71 -10.47 17.35 6.19
CA ALA A 71 -11.75 16.88 6.71
C ALA A 71 -12.01 17.37 8.14
N ILE A 72 -10.98 17.31 9.01
CA ILE A 72 -11.05 17.86 10.37
C ILE A 72 -11.29 19.37 10.34
N GLY A 73 -10.56 20.10 9.49
CA GLY A 73 -10.74 21.55 9.33
C GLY A 73 -12.16 21.94 8.94
N ILE A 74 -12.76 21.21 7.98
CA ILE A 74 -14.15 21.43 7.57
C ILE A 74 -15.11 21.17 8.73
N LEU A 75 -14.94 20.06 9.46
CA LEU A 75 -15.78 19.73 10.62
C LEU A 75 -15.71 20.82 11.71
N VAL A 76 -14.52 21.34 12.00
CA VAL A 76 -14.32 22.41 12.99
C VAL A 76 -15.02 23.70 12.55
N VAL A 77 -14.82 24.12 11.30
CA VAL A 77 -15.44 25.35 10.78
C VAL A 77 -16.96 25.26 10.77
N VAL A 78 -17.52 24.13 10.34
CA VAL A 78 -18.98 23.89 10.36
C VAL A 78 -19.53 23.97 11.78
N THR A 79 -18.81 23.41 12.75
CA THR A 79 -19.21 23.43 14.17
C THR A 79 -19.24 24.85 14.74
N ILE A 80 -18.28 25.70 14.36
CA ILE A 80 -18.20 27.11 14.82
C ILE A 80 -19.35 27.94 14.23
N ILE A 81 -19.69 27.74 12.95
CA ILE A 81 -20.71 28.55 12.27
C ILE A 81 -22.11 28.20 12.78
N ASN A 82 -22.44 26.91 12.86
CA ASN A 82 -23.73 26.48 13.36
C ASN A 82 -23.65 25.05 13.95
N PRO A 83 -23.74 24.89 15.28
CA PRO A 83 -23.61 23.58 15.91
C PRO A 83 -24.72 22.60 15.51
N TYR A 84 -25.90 23.06 15.05
CA TYR A 84 -26.98 22.18 14.57
C TYR A 84 -26.64 21.49 13.24
N LEU A 85 -25.75 22.06 12.42
CA LEU A 85 -25.31 21.46 11.15
C LEU A 85 -24.35 20.26 11.34
N ILE A 86 -23.94 19.97 12.58
CA ILE A 86 -23.10 18.80 12.85
C ILE A 86 -23.87 17.49 12.64
N ILE A 87 -25.19 17.49 12.87
CA ILE A 87 -26.04 16.31 12.73
C ILE A 87 -26.00 15.75 11.29
N PRO A 88 -26.32 16.54 10.24
CA PRO A 88 -26.19 16.05 8.87
C PRO A 88 -24.73 15.77 8.48
N GLY A 89 -23.76 16.51 9.01
CA GLY A 89 -22.33 16.27 8.76
C GLY A 89 -21.85 14.91 9.25
N VAL A 90 -22.25 14.51 10.46
CA VAL A 90 -21.93 13.19 11.03
C VAL A 90 -22.62 12.08 10.25
N ILE A 91 -23.86 12.27 9.83
CA ILE A 91 -24.60 11.29 9.01
C ILE A 91 -23.88 11.05 7.68
N LEU A 92 -23.49 12.12 6.98
CA LEU A 92 -22.74 12.02 5.72
C LEU A 92 -21.37 11.35 5.94
N PHE A 93 -20.66 11.73 7.00
CA PHE A 93 -19.38 11.11 7.35
C PHE A 93 -19.53 9.60 7.59
N ALA A 94 -20.52 9.19 8.40
CA ALA A 94 -20.81 7.77 8.65
C ALA A 94 -21.14 7.02 7.34
N LEU A 95 -21.95 7.62 6.47
CA LEU A 95 -22.31 7.03 5.17
C LEU A 95 -21.08 6.86 4.27
N THR A 96 -20.18 7.85 4.22
CA THR A 96 -18.92 7.71 3.47
C THR A 96 -18.02 6.61 4.03
N ILE A 97 -17.98 6.40 5.35
CA ILE A 97 -17.23 5.28 5.94
C ILE A 97 -17.82 3.94 5.50
N VAL A 98 -19.14 3.79 5.53
CA VAL A 98 -19.82 2.54 5.11
C VAL A 98 -19.56 2.25 3.63
N ILE A 99 -19.70 3.26 2.76
CA ILE A 99 -19.40 3.13 1.34
C ILE A 99 -17.92 2.78 1.13
N ARG A 100 -17.00 3.45 1.83
CA ARG A 100 -15.57 3.20 1.71
C ARG A 100 -15.22 1.79 2.16
N TRP A 101 -15.85 1.27 3.20
CA TRP A 101 -15.66 -0.10 3.66
C TRP A 101 -16.07 -1.13 2.61
N ALA A 102 -17.27 -0.95 2.01
CA ALA A 102 -17.73 -1.79 0.90
C ALA A 102 -16.80 -1.67 -0.32
N TYR A 103 -16.41 -0.44 -0.70
CA TYR A 103 -15.52 -0.17 -1.81
C TYR A 103 -14.15 -0.84 -1.65
N ILE A 104 -13.53 -0.75 -0.47
CA ILE A 104 -12.22 -1.38 -0.21
C ILE A 104 -12.31 -2.90 -0.29
N LYS A 105 -13.42 -3.50 0.16
CA LYS A 105 -13.63 -4.96 0.02
C LYS A 105 -13.68 -5.33 -1.46
N THR A 106 -14.55 -4.70 -2.23
CA THR A 106 -14.72 -4.96 -3.67
C THR A 106 -13.45 -4.66 -4.47
N ALA A 107 -12.77 -3.55 -4.21
CA ALA A 107 -11.54 -3.17 -4.91
C ALA A 107 -10.39 -4.16 -4.66
N ARG A 108 -10.29 -4.73 -3.45
CA ARG A 108 -9.32 -5.80 -3.15
C ARG A 108 -9.67 -7.07 -3.91
N ASP A 109 -10.94 -7.45 -3.96
CA ASP A 109 -11.38 -8.63 -4.69
C ASP A 109 -11.12 -8.48 -6.20
N ILE A 110 -11.39 -7.30 -6.77
CA ILE A 110 -11.07 -6.98 -8.17
C ILE A 110 -9.56 -7.05 -8.42
N LYS A 111 -8.72 -6.42 -7.59
CA LYS A 111 -7.25 -6.52 -7.73
C LYS A 111 -6.75 -7.97 -7.63
N ARG A 112 -7.37 -8.78 -6.77
CA ARG A 112 -7.04 -10.20 -6.64
C ARG A 112 -7.42 -10.96 -7.91
N MET A 113 -8.61 -10.72 -8.46
CA MET A 113 -9.04 -11.31 -9.74
C MET A 113 -8.14 -10.87 -10.89
N GLU A 114 -7.77 -9.60 -10.97
CA GLU A 114 -6.86 -9.10 -12.00
C GLU A 114 -5.49 -9.80 -11.93
N GLY A 115 -4.96 -10.04 -10.72
CA GLY A 115 -3.73 -10.80 -10.51
C GLY A 115 -3.84 -12.26 -10.97
N LEU A 116 -4.99 -12.90 -10.74
CA LEU A 116 -5.25 -14.29 -11.18
C LEU A 116 -5.45 -14.38 -12.70
N THR A 117 -6.12 -13.41 -13.33
CA THR A 117 -6.39 -13.41 -14.78
C THR A 117 -5.16 -13.02 -15.62
N ARG A 118 -4.23 -12.22 -15.10
CA ARG A 118 -2.97 -11.91 -15.79
C ARG A 118 -2.03 -13.13 -15.88
N SER A 119 -2.02 -14.00 -14.87
CA SER A 119 -1.13 -15.17 -14.82
C SER A 119 -1.25 -16.16 -16.00
N PRO A 120 -2.46 -16.58 -16.45
CA PRO A 120 -2.60 -17.48 -17.60
C PRO A 120 -2.26 -16.81 -18.93
N VAL A 121 -2.46 -15.49 -19.08
CA VAL A 121 -2.08 -14.77 -20.31
C VAL A 121 -0.55 -14.79 -20.50
N TYR A 122 0.22 -14.52 -19.44
CA TYR A 122 1.68 -14.64 -19.49
C TYR A 122 2.15 -16.08 -19.73
N SER A 123 1.45 -17.06 -19.15
CA SER A 123 1.73 -18.48 -19.39
C SER A 123 1.48 -18.87 -20.85
N HIS A 124 0.35 -18.44 -21.44
CA HIS A 124 0.01 -18.72 -22.84
C HIS A 124 1.00 -18.08 -23.81
N VAL A 125 1.39 -16.82 -23.59
CA VAL A 125 2.41 -16.15 -24.41
C VAL A 125 3.75 -16.88 -24.33
N SER A 126 4.16 -17.32 -23.13
CA SER A 126 5.39 -18.10 -22.95
C SER A 126 5.34 -19.46 -23.64
N THR A 127 4.20 -20.17 -23.59
CA THR A 127 4.05 -21.47 -24.27
C THR A 127 4.06 -21.33 -25.79
N THR A 128 3.48 -20.27 -26.35
CA THR A 128 3.51 -20.02 -27.80
C THR A 128 4.92 -19.68 -28.27
N LEU A 129 5.65 -18.84 -27.53
CA LEU A 129 7.05 -18.48 -27.85
C LEU A 129 7.99 -19.68 -27.79
N ASN A 130 7.85 -20.54 -26.78
CA ASN A 130 8.65 -21.77 -26.67
C ASN A 130 8.25 -22.82 -27.72
N GLY A 131 6.96 -22.91 -28.07
CA GLY A 131 6.48 -23.78 -29.14
C GLY A 131 6.99 -23.36 -30.52
N LEU A 132 7.13 -22.06 -30.77
CA LEU A 132 7.68 -21.52 -32.02
C LEU A 132 9.19 -21.76 -32.15
N ALA A 133 9.93 -21.85 -31.04
CA ALA A 133 11.37 -22.12 -31.04
C ALA A 133 11.71 -23.61 -31.21
N SER A 134 10.72 -24.51 -31.11
CA SER A 134 10.89 -25.96 -31.25
C SER A 134 10.49 -26.51 -32.62
N ILE A 135 10.03 -25.65 -33.55
CA ILE A 135 9.65 -26.00 -34.93
C ILE A 135 10.68 -25.41 -35.90
#